data_AF-A0A932PMM4-F1
#
_entry.id   AF-A0A932PMM4-F1
#
_cell.length_a   1.000
_cell.length_b   1.000
_cell.length_c   1.000
_cell.angle_alpha   90.00
_cell.angle_beta   90.00
_cell.angle_gamma   90.00
#
_symmetry.space_group_name_H-M   'P 1'
#
loop_
_entity.id
_entity.type
_entity.pdbx_description
1 polymer ?
#
loop_
_entity_poly.entity_id
_entity_poly.type
_entity_poly.pdbx_seq_one_letter_code
_entity_poly.pdbx_strand_id
1 'polypeptide(L)'
;MPPWNHIHPAIVHFPIALLTVAPLLVLLGLLWPAQRRGILSAALLLLLLGGAGLLLALESGEAVERYAHGSPELIAGLRQHERLAQRAMLVFGLLDAAFLVLWALPLLRRRELSPRLQRGLLVLWLAGSAAGVLTLGLAGHAGGHLVHDLHTHEGPEPPPD
;
A
#
# COMPACT_ATOMS: atom_id res chain seq x y z
N MET A 1 -25.11 -9.40 -6.69
CA MET A 1 -23.99 -8.43 -6.62
C MET A 1 -22.80 -8.98 -7.41
N PRO A 2 -21.99 -8.14 -8.09
CA PRO A 2 -20.82 -8.63 -8.83
C PRO A 2 -19.84 -9.35 -7.88
N PRO A 3 -19.14 -10.41 -8.33
CA PRO A 3 -18.21 -11.18 -7.48
C PRO A 3 -17.05 -10.35 -6.92
N TRP A 4 -16.78 -9.19 -7.51
CA TRP A 4 -15.69 -8.28 -7.13
C TRP A 4 -15.89 -7.61 -5.76
N ASN A 5 -17.14 -7.45 -5.29
CA ASN A 5 -17.43 -6.78 -4.00
C ASN A 5 -16.82 -7.52 -2.78
N HIS A 6 -16.65 -8.84 -2.87
CA HIS A 6 -16.05 -9.63 -1.78
C HIS A 6 -14.56 -9.91 -1.98
N ILE A 7 -14.09 -9.84 -3.23
CA ILE A 7 -12.70 -10.15 -3.57
C ILE A 7 -11.80 -8.92 -3.38
N HIS A 8 -12.28 -7.71 -3.71
CA HIS A 8 -11.49 -6.49 -3.57
C HIS A 8 -10.97 -6.28 -2.13
N PRO A 9 -11.79 -6.42 -1.06
CA PRO A 9 -11.29 -6.41 0.31
C PRO A 9 -10.14 -7.41 0.54
N ALA A 10 -10.25 -8.65 0.08
CA ALA A 10 -9.18 -9.63 0.23
C ALA A 10 -7.89 -9.22 -0.51
N ILE A 11 -8.02 -8.64 -1.70
CA ILE A 11 -6.88 -8.13 -2.49
C ILE A 11 -6.17 -6.98 -1.76
N VAL A 12 -6.90 -6.02 -1.18
CA VAL A 12 -6.30 -4.84 -0.54
C VAL A 12 -5.62 -5.13 0.79
N HIS A 13 -6.00 -6.19 1.52
CA HIS A 13 -5.35 -6.51 2.80
C HIS A 13 -3.90 -6.98 2.62
N PHE A 14 -3.60 -7.63 1.49
CA PHE A 14 -2.26 -8.13 1.20
C PHE A 14 -1.22 -6.99 1.10
N PRO A 15 -1.38 -5.95 0.24
CA PRO A 15 -0.45 -4.83 0.21
C PRO A 15 -0.41 -4.06 1.53
N ILE A 16 -1.54 -3.92 2.24
CA ILE A 16 -1.56 -3.27 3.57
C ILE A 16 -0.59 -3.97 4.53
N ALA A 17 -0.73 -5.29 4.70
CA ALA A 17 0.13 -6.04 5.61
C ALA A 17 1.61 -5.98 5.19
N LEU A 18 1.91 -6.24 3.91
CA LEU A 18 3.28 -6.30 3.42
C LEU A 18 4.01 -4.96 3.52
N LEU A 19 3.36 -3.87 3.11
CA LEU A 19 3.95 -2.54 3.07
C LEU A 19 4.05 -1.90 4.46
N THR A 20 3.23 -2.34 5.42
CA THR A 20 3.41 -1.99 6.84
C THR A 20 4.55 -2.78 7.49
N VAL A 21 4.73 -4.05 7.16
CA VAL A 21 5.78 -4.90 7.77
C VAL A 21 7.17 -4.59 7.21
N ALA A 22 7.29 -4.28 5.92
CA ALA A 22 8.58 -3.97 5.29
C ALA A 22 9.43 -2.91 6.03
N PRO A 23 8.91 -1.73 6.41
CA PRO A 23 9.69 -0.75 7.16
C PRO A 23 10.09 -1.24 8.57
N LEU A 24 9.33 -2.13 9.20
CA LEU A 24 9.72 -2.75 10.47
C LEU A 24 10.94 -3.66 10.28
N LEU A 25 11.02 -4.39 9.17
CA LEU A 25 12.21 -5.16 8.82
C LEU A 25 13.40 -4.25 8.53
N VAL A 26 13.21 -3.12 7.85
CA VAL A 26 14.30 -2.15 7.62
C VAL A 26 14.83 -1.61 8.96
N LEU A 27 13.94 -1.25 9.88
CA LEU A 27 14.32 -0.84 11.24
C LEU A 27 15.08 -1.97 11.97
N LEU A 28 14.59 -3.21 11.92
CA LEU A 28 15.26 -4.36 12.51
C LEU A 28 16.66 -4.58 11.91
N GLY A 29 16.82 -4.41 10.60
CA GLY A 29 18.12 -4.51 9.92
C GLY A 29 19.11 -3.41 10.32
N LEU A 30 18.63 -2.23 10.73
CA LEU A 30 19.47 -1.17 11.32
C LEU A 30 19.91 -1.52 12.75
N LEU A 31 19.04 -2.17 13.53
CA LEU A 31 19.30 -2.57 14.92
C LEU A 31 20.10 -3.87 15.03
N TRP A 32 20.13 -4.69 13.97
CA TRP A 32 20.80 -6.00 13.97
C TRP A 32 21.84 -6.15 12.83
N PRO A 33 23.03 -5.53 12.95
CA PRO A 33 24.04 -5.51 11.90
C PRO A 33 24.47 -6.90 11.40
N ALA A 34 24.54 -7.88 12.30
CA ALA A 34 24.96 -9.26 11.99
C ALA A 34 24.05 -9.97 10.97
N GLN A 35 22.75 -9.64 10.95
CA GLN A 35 21.76 -10.24 10.04
C GLN A 35 21.24 -9.26 8.99
N ARG A 36 21.79 -8.04 8.95
CA ARG A 36 21.28 -6.92 8.15
C ARG A 36 21.02 -7.27 6.70
N ARG A 37 21.93 -7.98 6.04
CA ARG A 37 21.78 -8.32 4.62
C ARG A 37 20.54 -9.18 4.36
N GLY A 38 20.33 -10.23 5.17
CA GLY A 38 19.16 -11.11 5.04
C GLY A 38 17.86 -10.38 5.34
N ILE A 39 17.84 -9.58 6.42
CA ILE A 39 16.66 -8.79 6.82
C ILE A 39 16.29 -7.76 5.74
N LEU A 40 17.26 -7.02 5.19
CA LEU A 40 16.99 -6.03 4.14
C LEU A 40 16.59 -6.69 2.81
N SER A 41 17.08 -7.89 2.51
CA SER A 41 16.60 -8.68 1.37
C SER A 41 15.14 -9.14 1.55
N ALA A 42 14.76 -9.56 2.76
CA ALA A 42 13.37 -9.88 3.07
C ALA A 42 12.48 -8.62 2.96
N ALA A 43 12.93 -7.48 3.48
CA ALA A 43 12.22 -6.20 3.34
C ALA A 43 12.01 -5.84 1.87
N LEU A 44 13.04 -5.97 1.02
CA LEU A 44 12.91 -5.74 -0.42
C LEU A 44 11.86 -6.64 -1.06
N LEU A 45 11.84 -7.93 -0.71
CA LEU A 45 10.85 -8.86 -1.24
C LEU A 45 9.42 -8.45 -0.85
N LEU A 46 9.19 -8.08 0.42
CA LEU A 46 7.87 -7.64 0.87
C LEU A 46 7.43 -6.33 0.20
N LEU A 47 8.37 -5.39 -0.02
CA LEU A 47 8.11 -4.16 -0.76
C LEU A 47 7.64 -4.47 -2.18
N LEU A 48 8.40 -5.27 -2.94
CA LEU A 48 8.05 -5.61 -4.32
C LEU A 48 6.70 -6.36 -4.42
N LEU A 49 6.45 -7.30 -3.52
CA LEU A 49 5.17 -8.02 -3.48
C LEU A 49 4.01 -7.11 -3.05
N GLY A 50 4.25 -6.20 -2.11
CA GLY A 50 3.29 -5.21 -1.65
C GLY A 50 2.95 -4.18 -2.75
N GLY A 51 3.96 -3.67 -3.45
CA GLY A 51 3.79 -2.79 -4.60
C GLY A 51 3.02 -3.45 -5.73
N ALA A 52 3.33 -4.71 -6.06
CA ALA A 52 2.53 -5.50 -7.00
C ALA A 52 1.08 -5.68 -6.52
N GLY A 53 0.88 -5.93 -5.21
CA GLY A 53 -0.44 -6.00 -4.60
C GLY A 53 -1.23 -4.69 -4.71
N LEU A 54 -0.57 -3.53 -4.59
CA LEU A 54 -1.21 -2.23 -4.81
C LEU A 54 -1.69 -2.06 -6.25
N LEU A 55 -0.98 -2.63 -7.25
CA LEU A 55 -1.42 -2.54 -8.66
C LEU A 55 -2.72 -3.33 -8.83
N LEU A 56 -2.77 -4.54 -8.28
CA LEU A 56 -3.97 -5.37 -8.29
C LEU A 56 -5.13 -4.71 -7.51
N ALA A 57 -4.83 -4.01 -6.42
CA ALA A 57 -5.81 -3.26 -5.65
C ALA A 57 -6.44 -2.12 -6.46
N LEU A 58 -5.64 -1.35 -7.23
CA LEU A 58 -6.19 -0.29 -8.10
C LEU A 58 -7.06 -0.86 -9.21
N GLU A 59 -6.57 -1.87 -9.93
CA GLU A 59 -7.31 -2.51 -11.03
C GLU A 59 -8.65 -3.10 -10.56
N SER A 60 -8.64 -3.78 -9.41
CA SER A 60 -9.87 -4.33 -8.82
C SER A 60 -10.81 -3.24 -8.28
N GLY A 61 -10.28 -2.11 -7.81
CA GLY A 61 -11.07 -0.95 -7.37
C GLY A 61 -11.79 -0.26 -8.53
N GLU A 62 -11.08 0.02 -9.63
CA GLU A 62 -11.66 0.60 -10.84
C GLU A 62 -12.75 -0.31 -11.44
N ALA A 63 -12.54 -1.63 -11.38
CA ALA A 63 -13.55 -2.58 -11.81
C ALA A 63 -14.85 -2.50 -11.00
N VAL A 64 -14.77 -2.21 -9.70
CA VAL A 64 -15.94 -2.02 -8.83
C VAL A 64 -16.59 -0.65 -9.05
N GLU A 65 -15.80 0.42 -9.22
CA GLU A 65 -16.31 1.78 -9.43
C GLU A 65 -17.21 1.89 -10.67
N ARG A 66 -16.90 1.19 -11.75
CA ARG A 66 -17.72 1.19 -12.98
C ARG A 66 -19.17 0.75 -12.78
N TYR A 67 -19.46 0.05 -11.68
CA TYR A 67 -20.80 -0.42 -11.33
C TYR A 67 -21.36 0.29 -10.10
N ALA A 68 -20.61 1.24 -9.53
CA ALA A 68 -21.05 2.01 -8.37
C ALA A 68 -22.01 3.12 -8.81
N HIS A 69 -23.29 2.92 -8.55
CA HIS A 69 -24.31 3.96 -8.58
C HIS A 69 -24.76 4.22 -7.14
N GLY A 70 -24.84 5.49 -6.74
CA GLY A 70 -25.26 5.83 -5.38
C GLY A 70 -25.44 7.32 -5.16
N SER A 71 -25.75 7.69 -3.93
CA SER A 71 -25.97 9.08 -3.54
C SER A 71 -24.72 9.93 -3.76
N PRO A 72 -24.85 11.27 -3.85
CA PRO A 72 -23.70 12.18 -3.94
C PRO A 72 -22.66 11.95 -2.83
N GLU A 73 -23.11 11.59 -1.63
CA GLU A 73 -22.26 11.30 -0.47
C GLU A 73 -21.43 10.03 -0.69
N LEU A 74 -22.06 8.94 -1.17
CA LEU A 74 -21.35 7.69 -1.48
C LEU A 74 -20.29 7.91 -2.57
N ILE A 75 -20.63 8.66 -3.61
CA ILE A 75 -19.70 9.00 -4.70
C ILE A 75 -18.55 9.88 -4.18
N ALA A 76 -18.81 10.79 -3.24
CA ALA A 76 -17.76 11.60 -2.63
C ALA A 76 -16.80 10.76 -1.79
N GLY A 77 -17.33 9.83 -0.99
CA GLY A 77 -16.55 8.87 -0.22
C GLY A 77 -15.69 7.95 -1.12
N LEU A 78 -16.28 7.43 -2.20
CA LEU A 78 -15.59 6.57 -3.16
C LEU A 78 -14.38 7.29 -3.78
N ARG A 79 -14.59 8.52 -4.26
CA ARG A 79 -13.51 9.37 -4.79
C ARG A 79 -12.45 9.71 -3.73
N GLN A 80 -12.82 9.81 -2.46
CA GLN A 80 -11.85 10.03 -1.39
C GLN A 80 -10.99 8.79 -1.14
N HIS A 81 -11.59 7.60 -1.09
CA HIS A 81 -10.87 6.34 -0.97
C HIS A 81 -9.92 6.12 -2.16
N GLU A 82 -10.40 6.33 -3.39
CA GLU A 82 -9.60 6.19 -4.62
C GLU A 82 -8.38 7.15 -4.61
N ARG A 83 -8.58 8.43 -4.28
CA ARG A 83 -7.48 9.41 -4.17
C ARG A 83 -6.44 8.99 -3.13
N LEU A 84 -6.87 8.41 -2.01
CA LEU A 84 -5.94 7.91 -0.98
C LEU A 84 -5.19 6.67 -1.46
N ALA A 85 -5.86 5.76 -2.17
CA ALA A 85 -5.24 4.59 -2.78
C ALA A 85 -4.19 4.98 -3.83
N GLN A 86 -4.50 5.93 -4.73
CA GLN A 86 -3.56 6.47 -5.72
C GLN A 86 -2.35 7.16 -5.06
N ARG A 87 -2.57 7.91 -3.96
CA ARG A 87 -1.47 8.51 -3.19
C ARG A 87 -0.61 7.44 -2.53
N ALA A 88 -1.21 6.40 -1.95
CA ALA A 88 -0.47 5.28 -1.36
C ALA A 88 0.39 4.59 -2.42
N MET A 89 -0.17 4.32 -3.60
CA MET A 89 0.56 3.79 -4.76
C MET A 89 1.75 4.66 -5.14
N LEU A 90 1.55 5.97 -5.29
CA LEU A 90 2.62 6.89 -5.66
C LEU A 90 3.75 6.88 -4.61
N VAL A 91 3.39 6.99 -3.33
CA VAL A 91 4.37 7.03 -2.23
C VAL A 91 5.15 5.72 -2.15
N PHE A 92 4.47 4.57 -2.15
CA PHE A 92 5.16 3.28 -2.09
C PHE A 92 5.93 2.94 -3.36
N GLY A 93 5.45 3.31 -4.55
CA GLY A 93 6.22 3.16 -5.78
C GLY A 93 7.55 3.93 -5.76
N LEU A 94 7.54 5.15 -5.22
CA LEU A 94 8.77 5.94 -5.01
C LEU A 94 9.69 5.31 -3.95
N LEU A 95 9.11 4.80 -2.85
CA LEU A 95 9.88 4.14 -1.79
C LEU A 95 10.48 2.81 -2.26
N ASP A 96 9.75 2.01 -3.04
CA ASP A 96 10.22 0.76 -3.62
C ASP A 96 11.39 1.01 -4.58
N ALA A 97 11.24 1.99 -5.48
CA ALA A 97 12.30 2.39 -6.39
C ALA A 97 13.55 2.88 -5.62
N ALA A 98 13.36 3.73 -4.60
CA ALA A 98 14.46 4.21 -3.78
C ALA A 98 15.16 3.08 -3.02
N PHE A 99 14.40 2.16 -2.42
CA PHE A 99 14.96 1.03 -1.68
C PHE A 99 15.69 0.05 -2.59
N LEU A 100 15.12 -0.23 -3.77
CA LEU A 100 15.75 -1.07 -4.78
C LEU A 100 17.08 -0.48 -5.24
N VAL A 101 17.16 0.84 -5.46
CA VAL A 101 18.43 1.51 -5.78
C VAL A 101 19.42 1.40 -4.63
N LEU A 102 18.99 1.66 -3.39
CA LEU A 102 19.86 1.54 -2.21
C LEU A 102 20.40 0.12 -2.02
N TRP A 103 19.58 -0.89 -2.33
CA TRP A 103 19.95 -2.29 -2.22
C TRP A 103 20.86 -2.73 -3.38
N ALA A 104 20.53 -2.35 -4.62
CA ALA A 104 21.23 -2.82 -5.83
C ALA A 104 22.54 -2.06 -6.11
N LEU A 105 22.63 -0.77 -5.77
CA LEU A 105 23.79 0.07 -6.12
C LEU A 105 25.14 -0.50 -5.64
N PRO A 106 25.28 -1.02 -4.39
CA PRO A 106 26.52 -1.65 -3.95
C PRO A 106 26.87 -2.91 -4.74
N LEU A 107 25.86 -3.69 -5.16
CA LEU A 107 26.04 -4.91 -5.96
C LEU A 107 26.53 -4.57 -7.37
N LEU A 108 25.92 -3.58 -8.04
CA LEU A 108 26.28 -3.18 -9.40
C LEU A 108 27.64 -2.49 -9.45
N ARG A 109 27.90 -1.55 -8.53
CA ARG A 109 29.14 -0.77 -8.53
C ARG A 109 30.33 -1.47 -7.87
N ARG A 110 30.12 -2.66 -7.27
CA ARG A 110 31.10 -3.39 -6.47
C ARG A 110 31.80 -2.51 -5.42
N ARG A 111 31.10 -1.48 -4.94
CA ARG A 111 31.61 -0.46 -4.03
C ARG A 111 30.52 -0.08 -3.05
N GLU A 112 30.80 -0.26 -1.77
CA GLU A 112 29.83 0.05 -0.73
C GLU A 112 29.67 1.56 -0.53
N LEU A 113 28.46 1.97 -0.18
CA LEU A 113 28.21 3.30 0.36
C LEU A 113 28.91 3.43 1.71
N SER A 114 29.30 4.65 2.08
CA SER A 114 29.83 4.85 3.43
C SER A 114 28.77 4.46 4.47
N PRO A 115 29.14 3.83 5.60
CA PRO A 115 28.16 3.36 6.58
C PRO A 115 27.26 4.46 7.13
N ARG A 116 27.81 5.68 7.28
CA ARG A 116 27.07 6.87 7.72
C ARG A 116 26.02 7.30 6.69
N LEU A 117 26.41 7.37 5.41
CA LEU A 117 25.49 7.74 4.33
C LEU A 117 24.37 6.69 4.18
N GLN A 118 24.72 5.41 4.16
CA GLN A 118 23.72 4.34 4.04
C GLN A 118 22.72 4.36 5.21
N ARG A 119 23.20 4.57 6.44
CA ARG A 119 22.32 4.71 7.60
C ARG A 119 21.40 5.93 7.49
N GLY A 120 21.94 7.08 7.10
CA GLY A 120 21.15 8.30 6.89
C GLY A 120 20.06 8.13 5.84
N LEU A 121 20.39 7.49 4.71
CA LEU A 121 19.42 7.20 3.65
C LEU A 121 18.33 6.23 4.10
N LEU A 122 18.66 5.19 4.89
CA LEU A 122 17.65 4.27 5.43
C LEU A 122 16.76 4.95 6.47
N VAL A 123 17.29 5.84 7.31
CA VAL A 123 16.48 6.63 8.25
C VAL A 123 15.53 7.57 7.51
N LEU A 124 16.01 8.25 6.47
CA LEU A 124 15.17 9.08 5.61
C LEU A 124 14.08 8.25 4.92
N TRP A 125 14.44 7.08 4.41
CA TRP A 125 13.50 6.15 3.79
C TRP A 125 12.44 5.65 4.80
N LEU A 126 12.83 5.37 6.05
CA LEU A 126 11.90 4.99 7.12
C LEU A 126 10.92 6.13 7.46
N ALA A 127 11.39 7.38 7.49
CA ALA A 127 10.51 8.54 7.69
C ALA A 127 9.49 8.68 6.54
N GLY A 128 9.93 8.50 5.29
CA GLY A 128 9.02 8.45 4.14
C GLY A 128 8.03 7.29 4.22
N SER A 129 8.48 6.12 4.68
CA SER A 129 7.65 4.94 4.86
C SER A 129 6.58 5.12 5.94
N ALA A 130 6.87 5.87 7.01
CA ALA A 130 5.86 6.22 8.00
C ALA A 130 4.71 7.02 7.35
N ALA A 131 5.03 7.99 6.49
CA ALA A 131 4.01 8.73 5.72
C ALA A 131 3.24 7.82 4.74
N GLY A 132 3.93 6.86 4.10
CA GLY A 132 3.31 5.83 3.27
C GLY A 132 2.30 4.97 4.04
N VAL A 133 2.71 4.43 5.19
CA VAL A 133 1.85 3.61 6.07
C VAL A 133 0.65 4.41 6.59
N LEU A 134 0.83 5.68 6.95
CA LEU A 134 -0.28 6.56 7.32
C LEU A 134 -1.27 6.74 6.17
N THR A 135 -0.79 6.99 4.96
CA THR A 135 -1.65 7.16 3.77
C THR A 135 -2.42 5.87 3.47
N LEU A 136 -1.77 4.72 3.61
CA LEU A 136 -2.36 3.40 3.41
C LEU A 136 -3.43 3.10 4.47
N GLY A 137 -3.19 3.44 5.74
CA GLY A 137 -4.17 3.33 6.82
C GLY A 137 -5.39 4.24 6.60
N LEU A 138 -5.16 5.48 6.13
CA LEU A 138 -6.25 6.39 5.77
C LEU A 138 -7.08 5.85 4.59
N ALA A 139 -6.44 5.27 3.58
CA ALA A 139 -7.14 4.62 2.46
C ALA A 139 -8.01 3.45 2.96
N GLY A 140 -7.45 2.59 3.81
CA GLY A 140 -8.17 1.46 4.42
C GLY A 140 -9.34 1.91 5.29
N HIS A 141 -9.16 2.95 6.09
CA HIS A 141 -10.21 3.54 6.91
C HIS A 141 -11.36 4.09 6.06
N ALA A 142 -11.05 4.87 5.02
CA ALA A 142 -12.06 5.37 4.07
C ALA A 142 -12.79 4.22 3.35
N GLY A 143 -12.08 3.14 2.99
CA GLY A 143 -12.68 1.95 2.40
C GLY A 143 -13.62 1.23 3.37
N GLY A 144 -13.25 1.12 4.65
CA GLY A 144 -14.12 0.56 5.69
C GLY A 144 -15.41 1.35 5.89
N HIS A 145 -15.34 2.69 5.86
CA HIS A 145 -16.51 3.56 5.89
C HIS A 145 -17.43 3.32 4.69
N LEU A 146 -16.89 3.21 3.48
CA LEU A 146 -17.70 2.93 2.28
C LEU A 146 -18.44 1.60 2.37
N VAL A 147 -17.77 0.56 2.87
CA VAL A 147 -18.42 -0.73 3.10
C VAL A 147 -19.55 -0.57 4.11
N HIS A 148 -19.34 0.17 5.21
CA HIS A 148 -20.40 0.41 6.20
C HIS A 148 -21.60 1.14 5.59
N ASP A 149 -21.36 2.25 4.88
CA ASP A 149 -22.41 3.09 4.28
C ASP A 149 -23.20 2.32 3.20
N LEU A 150 -22.55 1.43 2.45
CA LEU A 150 -23.21 0.53 1.49
C LEU A 150 -24.16 -0.47 2.16
N HIS A 151 -23.86 -0.91 3.38
CA HIS A 151 -24.71 -1.85 4.11
C HIS A 151 -25.88 -1.16 4.84
N THR A 152 -25.70 0.10 5.25
CA THR A 152 -26.74 0.86 5.98
C THR A 152 -27.71 1.58 5.04
N HIS A 153 -27.34 1.79 3.77
CA HIS A 153 -28.15 2.49 2.76
C HIS A 153 -28.56 1.59 1.58
N GLU A 154 -29.03 0.35 1.82
CA GLU A 154 -29.55 -0.51 0.73
C GLU A 154 -30.45 0.27 -0.25
N GLY A 155 -30.17 0.09 -1.55
CA GLY A 155 -30.78 0.81 -2.67
C GLY A 155 -32.29 0.60 -2.82
N PRO A 156 -32.92 1.23 -3.85
CA PRO A 156 -34.37 1.28 -4.00
C PRO A 156 -35.02 -0.11 -3.98
N GLU A 157 -36.20 -0.22 -3.35
CA GLU A 157 -36.99 -1.45 -3.32
C GLU A 157 -37.12 -2.07 -4.72
N PRO A 158 -37.03 -3.41 -4.85
CA PRO A 158 -37.31 -4.08 -6.11
C PRO A 158 -38.73 -3.72 -6.58
N PRO A 159 -38.98 -3.59 -7.90
CA PRO A 159 -40.30 -3.27 -8.41
C PRO A 159 -41.31 -4.35 -7.98
N PRO A 160 -42.57 -3.97 -7.67
CA PRO A 160 -43.59 -4.94 -7.27
C PRO A 160 -43.90 -5.91 -8.42
N ASP A 161 -44.02 -7.19 -8.08
CA ASP A 161 -44.42 -8.29 -8.97
C ASP A 161 -45.82 -8.08 -9.60
#